data_AF-K2QYW0-F1
#
_entry.id   AF-K2QYW0-F1
#
_cell.length_a   1.000
_cell.length_b   1.000
_cell.length_c   1.000
_cell.angle_alpha   90.00
_cell.angle_beta   90.00
_cell.angle_gamma   90.00
#
_symmetry.space_group_name_H-M   'P 1'
#
loop_
_entity.id
_entity.type
_entity.pdbx_description
1 polymer ?
#
loop_
_entity_poly.entity_id
_entity_poly.type
_entity_poly.pdbx_seq_one_letter_code
_entity_poly.pdbx_strand_id
1 'polypeptide(L)'
;MIDNHGKNKKIIESLTNKPAWYIEVVAVDPAYQGRKLGSTMVRSLLDLCPPDSAIYLECTDAKNVGFYEKFGFKTVLEIMLKDPTVESDIGVELWLMARF
;
A
#
# COMPACT_ATOMS: atom_id res chain seq x y z
N MET A 1 9.61 -1.38 -16.22
CA MET A 1 9.12 -1.41 -14.82
C MET A 1 10.32 -1.17 -13.92
N ILE A 2 10.49 0.04 -13.41
CA ILE A 2 11.47 0.31 -12.36
C ILE A 2 10.99 -0.44 -11.12
N ASP A 3 11.85 -1.28 -10.52
CA ASP A 3 11.56 -2.08 -9.32
C ASP A 3 11.45 -1.18 -8.07
N ASN A 4 10.37 -0.39 -7.99
CA ASN A 4 10.07 0.43 -6.83
C ASN A 4 9.69 -0.43 -5.61
N HIS A 5 9.15 -1.63 -5.85
CA HIS A 5 8.81 -2.58 -4.80
C HIS A 5 10.05 -2.95 -3.96
N GLY A 6 11.19 -3.22 -4.59
CA GLY A 6 12.44 -3.51 -3.89
C GLY A 6 12.95 -2.35 -3.02
N LYS A 7 12.78 -1.10 -3.48
CA LYS A 7 13.16 0.10 -2.71
C LYS A 7 12.25 0.32 -1.51
N ASN A 8 10.93 0.27 -1.72
CA ASN A 8 9.95 0.50 -0.66
C ASN A 8 10.02 -0.58 0.40
N LYS A 9 10.23 -1.84 0.01
CA LYS A 9 10.51 -2.94 0.95
C LYS A 9 11.66 -2.61 1.90
N LYS A 10 12.80 -2.17 1.37
CA LYS A 10 13.98 -1.83 2.19
C LYS A 10 13.70 -0.71 3.19
N ILE A 11 12.90 0.28 2.81
CA ILE A 11 12.49 1.36 3.72
C ILE A 11 11.71 0.76 4.90
N ILE A 12 10.70 -0.08 4.63
CA ILE A 12 9.86 -0.68 5.67
C ILE A 12 10.66 -1.63 6.57
N GLU A 13 11.51 -2.47 5.98
CA GLU A 13 12.38 -3.38 6.75
C GLU A 13 13.37 -2.60 7.63
N SER A 14 13.93 -1.48 7.15
CA SER A 14 14.83 -0.64 7.97
C SER A 14 14.14 0.06 9.15
N LEU A 15 12.84 0.39 9.01
CA LEU A 15 12.07 1.04 10.07
C LEU A 15 11.69 0.07 11.19
N THR A 16 11.64 -1.23 10.88
CA THR A 16 11.05 -2.24 11.77
C THR A 16 12.04 -3.31 12.21
N ASN A 17 13.15 -3.47 11.49
CA ASN A 17 14.06 -4.62 11.58
C ASN A 17 13.35 -5.98 11.45
N LYS A 18 12.21 -6.00 10.74
CA LYS A 18 11.36 -7.18 10.52
C LYS A 18 11.18 -7.40 9.01
N PRO A 19 10.94 -8.65 8.57
CA PRO A 19 10.53 -8.92 7.20
C PRO A 19 9.24 -8.15 6.84
N ALA A 20 9.18 -7.62 5.63
CA ALA A 20 8.03 -6.86 5.14
C ALA A 20 7.28 -7.58 4.01
N TRP A 21 5.96 -7.71 4.17
CA TRP A 21 5.04 -8.27 3.17
C TRP A 21 4.35 -7.16 2.40
N TYR A 22 4.27 -7.32 1.08
CA TYR A 22 3.66 -6.34 0.19
C TYR A 22 2.28 -6.79 -0.26
N ILE A 23 1.28 -5.91 -0.12
CA ILE A 23 -0.01 -6.08 -0.77
C ILE A 23 0.07 -5.40 -2.14
N GLU A 24 0.25 -6.18 -3.19
CA GLU A 24 0.41 -5.67 -4.56
C GLU A 24 -0.90 -5.11 -5.12
N VAL A 25 -2.01 -5.86 -5.00
CA VAL A 25 -3.32 -5.43 -5.53
C VAL A 25 -4.46 -5.87 -4.63
N VAL A 26 -5.38 -4.94 -4.36
CA VAL A 26 -6.73 -5.22 -3.85
C VAL A 26 -7.72 -4.49 -4.74
N ALA A 27 -8.61 -5.24 -5.39
CA ALA A 27 -9.63 -4.69 -6.27
C ALA A 27 -11.00 -5.32 -6.01
N VAL A 28 -12.05 -4.52 -6.13
CA VAL A 28 -13.44 -4.96 -6.12
C VAL A 28 -14.11 -4.39 -7.35
N ASP A 29 -14.74 -5.27 -8.13
CA ASP A 29 -15.55 -4.87 -9.29
C ASP A 29 -16.56 -3.78 -8.87
N PRO A 30 -16.66 -2.66 -9.61
CA PRO A 30 -17.57 -1.56 -9.30
C PRO A 30 -19.02 -1.98 -9.00
N ALA A 31 -19.55 -2.98 -9.71
CA ALA A 31 -20.92 -3.48 -9.50
C ALA A 31 -21.13 -4.13 -8.12
N TYR A 32 -20.04 -4.48 -7.43
CA TYR A 32 -20.03 -5.16 -6.14
C TYR A 32 -19.41 -4.33 -5.01
N GLN A 33 -19.05 -3.07 -5.27
CA GLN A 33 -18.58 -2.15 -4.23
C GLN A 33 -19.68 -1.82 -3.20
N GLY A 34 -19.28 -1.29 -2.03
CA GLY A 34 -20.20 -1.02 -0.92
C GLY A 34 -20.65 -2.25 -0.13
N ARG A 35 -20.28 -3.46 -0.56
CA ARG A 35 -20.66 -4.74 0.07
C ARG A 35 -19.61 -5.32 1.03
N LYS A 36 -18.67 -4.49 1.49
CA LYS A 36 -17.55 -4.86 2.40
C LYS A 36 -16.57 -5.91 1.84
N LEU A 37 -16.63 -6.26 0.55
CA LEU A 37 -15.74 -7.25 -0.06
C LEU A 37 -14.26 -6.89 0.08
N GLY A 38 -13.89 -5.63 -0.17
CA GLY A 38 -12.51 -5.16 0.02
C GLY A 38 -12.05 -5.27 1.47
N SER A 39 -12.93 -4.95 2.42
CA SER A 39 -12.63 -5.13 3.85
C SER A 39 -12.43 -6.60 4.23
N THR A 40 -13.24 -7.50 3.66
CA THR A 40 -13.06 -8.95 3.85
C THR A 40 -11.73 -9.42 3.29
N MET A 41 -11.38 -9.00 2.07
CA MET A 41 -10.10 -9.34 1.45
C MET A 41 -8.90 -8.85 2.26
N VAL A 42 -8.89 -7.59 2.68
CA VAL A 42 -7.77 -7.05 3.47
C VAL A 42 -7.60 -7.82 4.78
N ARG A 43 -8.69 -8.15 5.49
CA ARG A 43 -8.60 -8.98 6.71
C ARG A 43 -7.98 -10.34 6.42
N SER A 44 -8.45 -11.03 5.39
CA SER A 44 -7.90 -12.32 4.99
C SER A 44 -6.42 -12.24 4.62
N LEU A 45 -5.98 -11.18 3.93
CA LEU A 45 -4.57 -10.97 3.62
C LEU A 45 -3.73 -10.76 4.89
N LEU A 46 -4.24 -9.99 5.84
CA LEU A 46 -3.57 -9.78 7.13
C LEU A 46 -3.45 -11.09 7.92
N ASP A 47 -4.48 -11.93 7.91
CA ASP A 47 -4.49 -13.23 8.61
C ASP A 47 -3.50 -14.25 7.99
N LEU A 48 -3.17 -14.10 6.70
CA LEU A 48 -2.19 -14.94 6.00
C LEU A 48 -0.74 -14.53 6.27
N CYS A 49 -0.51 -13.27 6.69
CA CYS A 49 0.82 -12.79 6.97
C CYS A 49 1.35 -13.38 8.29
N PRO A 50 2.63 -13.79 8.37
CA PRO A 50 3.20 -14.30 9.60
C PRO A 50 3.06 -13.29 10.76
N PRO A 51 2.81 -13.77 11.99
CA PRO A 51 2.88 -12.95 13.18
C PRO A 51 4.20 -12.18 13.23
N ASP A 52 4.16 -10.96 13.75
CA ASP A 52 5.30 -10.04 13.89
C ASP A 52 5.91 -9.48 12.60
N SER A 53 5.38 -9.79 11.41
CA SER A 53 5.86 -9.18 10.17
C SER A 53 5.26 -7.79 9.94
N ALA A 54 6.05 -6.91 9.32
CA ALA A 54 5.50 -5.67 8.78
C ALA A 54 4.70 -5.97 7.50
N ILE A 55 3.65 -5.20 7.24
CA ILE A 55 2.84 -5.31 6.03
C ILE A 55 2.71 -3.91 5.44
N TYR A 56 2.95 -3.77 4.14
CA TYR A 56 2.91 -2.47 3.49
C TYR A 56 2.21 -2.53 2.13
N LEU A 57 1.79 -1.36 1.67
CA LEU A 57 1.12 -1.16 0.39
C LEU A 57 1.41 0.23 -0.17
N GLU A 58 1.15 0.40 -1.45
CA GLU A 58 1.20 1.67 -2.17
C GLU A 58 -0.24 2.10 -2.49
N CYS A 59 -0.69 3.21 -1.89
CA CYS A 59 -2.01 3.76 -2.16
C CYS A 59 -1.85 4.96 -3.10
N THR A 60 -2.51 4.94 -4.26
CA THR A 60 -2.45 6.02 -5.27
C THR A 60 -3.76 6.78 -5.42
N ASP A 61 -4.71 6.54 -4.51
CA ASP A 61 -5.99 7.24 -4.45
C ASP A 61 -6.25 7.68 -3.02
N ALA A 62 -6.26 9.00 -2.78
CA ALA A 62 -6.44 9.61 -1.47
C ALA A 62 -7.70 9.11 -0.75
N LYS A 63 -8.76 8.77 -1.50
CA LYS A 63 -10.02 8.27 -0.92
C LYS A 63 -9.87 6.91 -0.22
N ASN A 64 -8.83 6.16 -0.58
CA ASN A 64 -8.56 4.83 -0.03
C ASN A 64 -7.63 4.87 1.20
N VAL A 65 -6.97 6.00 1.50
CA VAL A 65 -6.09 6.13 2.68
C VAL A 65 -6.87 5.80 3.95
N GLY A 66 -8.00 6.46 4.18
CA GLY A 66 -8.87 6.20 5.34
C GLY A 66 -9.52 4.81 5.33
N PHE A 67 -9.55 4.11 4.21
CA PHE A 67 -9.94 2.70 4.17
C PHE A 67 -8.85 1.80 4.77
N TYR A 68 -7.58 2.01 4.40
CA TYR A 68 -6.46 1.24 4.92
C TYR A 68 -6.12 1.57 6.38
N GLU A 69 -6.30 2.83 6.81
CA GLU A 69 -6.11 3.23 8.21
C GLU A 69 -7.00 2.44 9.18
N LYS A 70 -8.21 2.06 8.77
CA LYS A 70 -9.12 1.20 9.57
C LYS A 70 -8.55 -0.19 9.83
N PHE A 71 -7.56 -0.61 9.04
CA PHE A 71 -6.81 -1.85 9.21
C PHE A 71 -5.44 -1.62 9.85
N GLY A 72 -5.22 -0.47 10.51
CA GLY A 72 -4.00 -0.19 11.26
C GLY A 72 -2.79 0.16 10.40
N PHE A 73 -2.98 0.38 9.09
CA PHE A 73 -1.95 0.98 8.26
C PHE A 73 -1.79 2.46 8.60
N LYS A 74 -0.56 2.96 8.47
CA LYS A 74 -0.22 4.37 8.62
C LYS A 74 0.61 4.80 7.42
N THR A 75 0.40 6.03 6.93
CA THR A 75 1.28 6.63 5.94
C THR A 75 2.69 6.78 6.52
N VAL A 76 3.67 6.21 5.83
CA VAL A 76 5.09 6.30 6.15
C VAL A 76 5.76 7.36 5.28
N LEU A 77 5.39 7.42 4.00
CA LEU A 77 5.89 8.41 3.04
C LEU A 77 4.79 8.84 2.08
N GLU A 78 4.89 10.10 1.66
CA GLU A 78 4.09 10.67 0.56
C GLU A 78 5.05 10.98 -0.59
N ILE A 79 4.75 10.45 -1.77
CA ILE A 79 5.63 10.48 -2.94
C ILE A 79 4.84 10.99 -4.12
N MET A 80 5.37 11.96 -4.86
CA MET A 80 4.84 12.33 -6.17
C MET A 80 5.51 11.46 -7.24
N LEU A 81 4.79 10.47 -7.78
CA LEU A 81 5.27 9.67 -8.90
C LEU A 81 5.15 10.48 -10.19
N LYS A 82 6.28 10.78 -10.82
CA LYS A 82 6.36 11.43 -12.13
C LYS A 82 6.87 10.44 -13.17
N ASP A 83 6.37 10.55 -14.40
CA ASP A 83 6.96 9.85 -15.53
C ASP A 83 8.29 10.54 -15.89
N PRO A 84 9.45 9.88 -15.73
CA PRO A 84 10.74 10.51 -16.02
C PRO A 84 10.98 10.75 -17.52
N THR A 85 10.14 10.20 -18.39
CA THR A 85 10.24 10.36 -19.84
C THR A 85 9.46 11.56 -20.37
N VAL A 86 8.62 12.17 -19.52
CA VAL A 86 7.80 13.33 -19.86
C VAL A 86 8.22 14.50 -18.99
N GLU A 87 8.75 15.55 -19.61
CA GLU A 87 9.05 16.80 -18.91
C GLU A 87 7.75 17.55 -18.61
N SER A 88 7.08 17.14 -17.53
CA SER A 88 5.84 17.73 -17.04
C SER A 88 5.77 17.68 -15.52
N ASP A 89 4.96 18.55 -14.95
CA ASP A 89 4.64 18.53 -13.52
C ASP A 89 3.49 17.60 -13.17
N ILE A 90 2.94 16.87 -14.14
CA ILE A 90 1.87 15.90 -13.93
C ILE A 90 2.45 14.68 -13.22
N GLY A 91 1.84 14.30 -12.10
CA GLY A 91 2.22 13.11 -11.35
C GLY A 91 1.03 12.50 -10.62
N VAL A 92 1.28 11.33 -10.04
CA VAL A 92 0.33 10.60 -9.20
C VAL A 92 0.87 10.62 -7.78
N GLU A 93 0.06 11.09 -6.85
CA GLU A 93 0.37 10.99 -5.42
C GLU A 93 0.34 9.52 -4.99
N LEU A 94 1.36 9.11 -4.25
CA LEU A 94 1.49 7.79 -3.67
C LEU A 94 1.74 7.92 -2.17
N TRP A 95 0.87 7.30 -1.38
CA TRP A 95 1.05 7.08 0.04
C TRP A 95 1.62 5.67 0.24
N LEU A 96 2.88 5.58 0.64
CA LEU A 96 3.47 4.33 1.11
C LEU A 96 2.94 4.10 2.52
N MET A 97 2.07 3.11 2.69
CA MET A 97 1.42 2.84 3.97
C MET A 97 1.92 1.52 4.55
N ALA A 98 2.15 1.47 5.87
CA ALA A 98 2.61 0.27 6.56
C ALA A 98 1.90 0.02 7.89
N ARG A 99 1.85 -1.25 8.27
CA ARG A 99 1.39 -1.81 9.53
C ARG A 99 2.56 -2.62 10.13
N PHE A 100 2.77 -2.51 11.45
CA PHE A 100 3.94 -3.04 12.16
C PHE A 100 3.59 -4.00 13.29
#